data_AF-A0A2J2HE84-F1
#
_entry.id   AF-A0A2J2HE84-F1
#
_cell.length_a   1.000
_cell.length_b   1.000
_cell.length_c   1.000
_cell.angle_alpha   90.00
_cell.angle_beta   90.00
_cell.angle_gamma   90.00
#
_symmetry.space_group_name_H-M   'P 1'
#
loop_
_entity.id
_entity.type
_entity.pdbx_description
1 polymer ?
#
loop_
_entity_poly.entity_id
_entity_poly.type
_entity_poly.pdbx_seq_one_letter_code
_entity_poly.pdbx_strand_id
1 'polypeptide(L)'
;MGKGPMANEEDLKLSNKASLPQPTRAGRIELCQEAIKEVRRYLENNDKQCTMRKIEELIRNQCHNGYVVGREIADKVKDVVHELWLVSDNELRCEMLRMLKSLGVSKKWVEKALRISTQRVSQWIVRCGTDWERKIMRNKVVKEIEDLLRRMGWSETWMCERMWRFVSVDVDEFKRHSIKPCNWLEGINELDNLRSPYWLGMAKSDLVVWKYDGGIRLELKTTNTIDAVFFAKLLSTVKTPSLAIEWERRVLDAKYVHKPIALSYYVDLSTDAWPWPELSADELEKILNGFSDEELAEFIAGEIDGDGTVWYDHENGYVAVSISACKACPKRANLDIVKRVIAERFGIVGSIKSYKENDALDVSGENAVRLLRRIVKYMHHPLRRLRAELILALYDGRISPEEFEKLYEMPKYERGAPDIKRNHALEALAQAAPQTHTHEGLGLLVPLHLDFRDNLIIKNIKNLMS
;
A
#
# COMPACT_ATOMS: atom_id res chain seq x y z
N MET A 1 42.48 38.33 -8.79
CA MET A 1 42.58 37.80 -10.16
C MET A 1 43.24 36.43 -10.08
N GLY A 2 42.50 35.35 -10.33
CA GLY A 2 43.01 33.99 -10.37
C GLY A 2 42.23 33.21 -11.44
N LYS A 3 42.92 32.80 -12.50
CA LYS A 3 42.35 32.07 -13.64
C LYS A 3 42.10 30.62 -13.23
N GLY A 4 40.85 30.16 -13.37
CA GLY A 4 40.50 28.75 -13.26
C GLY A 4 40.94 27.93 -14.49
N PRO A 5 41.00 26.59 -14.38
CA PRO A 5 41.52 25.74 -15.45
C PRO A 5 40.54 25.67 -16.63
N MET A 6 41.08 25.82 -17.85
CA MET A 6 40.38 25.58 -19.11
C MET A 6 40.06 24.08 -19.22
N ALA A 7 38.78 23.76 -19.40
CA ALA A 7 38.36 22.43 -19.81
C ALA A 7 38.81 22.17 -21.25
N ASN A 8 39.40 21.00 -21.49
CA ASN A 8 39.87 20.57 -22.80
C ASN A 8 38.69 20.44 -23.79
N GLU A 9 38.84 21.07 -24.96
CA GLU A 9 37.87 21.12 -26.05
C GLU A 9 37.70 19.78 -26.80
N GLU A 10 38.43 18.74 -26.40
CA GLU A 10 38.36 17.40 -26.98
C GLU A 10 37.33 16.48 -26.31
N ASP A 11 37.00 16.68 -25.03
CA ASP A 11 35.98 15.87 -24.33
C ASP A 11 34.54 16.21 -24.78
N LEU A 12 34.34 17.38 -25.40
CA LEU A 12 33.06 17.81 -25.98
C LEU A 12 32.80 17.25 -27.39
N LYS A 13 33.79 16.64 -28.05
CA LYS A 13 33.67 16.18 -29.45
C LYS A 13 33.16 14.74 -29.61
N LEU A 14 33.07 13.95 -28.53
CA LEU A 14 32.53 12.58 -28.60
C LEU A 14 31.00 12.48 -28.47
N SER A 15 30.30 13.60 -28.21
CA SER A 15 28.84 13.65 -28.03
C SER A 15 28.03 13.93 -29.32
N ASN A 16 28.67 14.41 -30.40
CA ASN A 16 27.96 14.89 -31.59
C ASN A 16 27.70 13.83 -32.67
N LYS A 17 27.38 12.58 -32.29
CA LYS A 17 26.60 11.71 -33.19
C LYS A 17 25.13 12.07 -32.99
N ALA A 18 24.70 13.11 -33.69
CA ALA A 18 23.30 13.49 -33.80
C ALA A 18 22.47 12.25 -34.17
N SER A 19 21.66 11.77 -33.23
CA SER A 19 20.61 10.80 -33.49
C SER A 19 19.72 11.36 -34.59
N LEU A 20 19.49 10.58 -35.65
CA LEU A 20 18.55 10.94 -36.71
C LEU A 20 17.20 11.37 -36.10
N PRO A 21 16.54 12.40 -36.63
CA PRO A 21 15.25 12.85 -36.11
C PRO A 21 14.27 11.67 -36.09
N GLN A 22 13.69 11.43 -34.91
CA GLN A 22 12.67 10.40 -34.73
C GLN A 22 11.48 10.72 -35.64
N PRO A 23 10.96 9.76 -36.43
CA PRO A 23 9.87 10.02 -37.35
C PRO A 23 8.62 10.49 -36.59
N THR A 24 7.88 11.43 -37.19
CA THR A 24 6.56 11.84 -36.70
C THR A 24 5.62 10.63 -36.64
N ARG A 25 4.56 10.70 -35.84
CA ARG A 25 3.60 9.59 -35.72
C ARG A 25 3.04 9.14 -37.09
N ALA A 26 2.74 10.09 -37.97
CA ALA A 26 2.30 9.81 -39.34
C ALA A 26 3.40 9.15 -40.18
N GLY A 27 4.62 9.69 -40.17
CA GLY A 27 5.75 9.10 -40.91
C GLY A 27 6.12 7.69 -40.43
N ARG A 28 5.97 7.41 -39.12
CA ARG A 28 6.17 6.07 -38.57
C ARG A 28 5.08 5.08 -39.00
N ILE A 29 3.83 5.55 -39.11
CA ILE A 29 2.71 4.74 -39.60
C ILE A 29 2.97 4.31 -41.06
N GLU A 30 3.35 5.26 -41.92
CA GLU A 30 3.67 4.98 -43.33
C GLU A 30 4.82 3.99 -43.45
N LEU A 31 5.91 4.20 -42.72
CA LEU A 31 7.07 3.30 -42.67
C LEU A 31 6.67 1.88 -42.24
N CYS A 32 5.86 1.74 -41.18
CA CYS A 32 5.39 0.45 -40.72
C CYS A 32 4.49 -0.24 -41.75
N GLN A 33 3.62 0.50 -42.44
CA GLN A 33 2.74 -0.05 -43.47
C GLN A 33 3.52 -0.54 -44.69
N GLU A 34 4.52 0.21 -45.15
CA GLU A 34 5.38 -0.17 -46.26
C GLU A 34 6.21 -1.42 -45.90
N ALA A 35 6.84 -1.42 -44.73
CA ALA A 35 7.58 -2.57 -44.25
C ALA A 35 6.70 -3.82 -44.10
N ILE A 36 5.44 -3.70 -43.64
CA ILE A 36 4.49 -4.83 -43.60
C ILE A 36 4.20 -5.37 -45.00
N LYS A 37 4.03 -4.50 -46.01
CA LYS A 37 3.82 -4.94 -47.40
C LYS A 37 5.02 -5.72 -47.92
N GLU A 38 6.23 -5.28 -47.60
CA GLU A 38 7.46 -6.02 -47.96
C GLU A 38 7.52 -7.37 -47.27
N VAL A 39 7.23 -7.45 -45.96
CA VAL A 39 7.18 -8.73 -45.23
C VAL A 39 6.22 -9.71 -45.89
N ARG A 40 5.03 -9.24 -46.31
CA ARG A 40 4.04 -10.10 -46.99
C ARG A 40 4.54 -10.62 -48.34
N ARG A 41 5.22 -9.78 -49.14
CA ARG A 41 5.85 -10.23 -50.40
C ARG A 41 6.91 -11.30 -50.17
N TYR A 42 7.74 -11.16 -49.13
CA TYR A 42 8.75 -12.17 -48.81
C TYR A 42 8.09 -13.49 -48.34
N LEU A 43 7.01 -13.42 -47.56
CA LEU A 43 6.23 -14.59 -47.16
C LEU A 43 5.61 -15.32 -48.36
N GLU A 44 5.01 -14.58 -49.30
CA GLU A 44 4.44 -15.13 -50.54
C GLU A 44 5.49 -15.84 -51.41
N ASN A 45 6.71 -15.30 -51.44
CA ASN A 45 7.86 -15.88 -52.14
C ASN A 45 8.59 -16.98 -51.33
N ASN A 46 8.07 -17.36 -50.15
CA ASN A 46 8.67 -18.33 -49.24
C ASN A 46 10.12 -17.98 -48.79
N ASP A 47 10.48 -16.69 -48.84
CA ASP A 47 11.76 -16.17 -48.39
C ASP A 47 11.72 -15.89 -46.88
N LYS A 48 11.87 -16.96 -46.11
CA LYS A 48 11.76 -16.95 -44.65
C LYS A 48 12.84 -16.10 -43.97
N GLN A 49 14.04 -16.02 -44.56
CA GLN A 49 15.17 -15.27 -44.00
C GLN A 49 14.98 -13.75 -44.18
N CYS A 50 14.56 -13.32 -45.37
CA CYS A 50 14.21 -11.91 -45.59
C CYS A 50 13.00 -11.49 -44.76
N THR A 51 11.99 -12.37 -44.62
CA THR A 51 10.85 -12.15 -43.73
C THR A 51 11.30 -11.90 -42.29
N MET A 52 12.20 -12.73 -41.77
CA MET A 52 12.70 -12.64 -40.40
C MET A 52 13.44 -11.32 -40.12
N ARG A 53 14.34 -10.91 -41.03
CA ARG A 53 15.07 -9.63 -40.93
C ARG A 53 14.11 -8.44 -40.95
N LYS A 54 13.10 -8.49 -41.81
CA LYS A 54 12.13 -7.40 -41.93
C LYS A 54 11.18 -7.33 -40.73
N ILE A 55 10.84 -8.46 -40.11
CA ILE A 55 10.14 -8.49 -38.82
C ILE A 55 11.02 -7.85 -37.73
N GLU A 56 12.31 -8.17 -37.66
CA GLU A 56 13.24 -7.51 -36.74
C GLU A 56 13.24 -5.98 -36.91
N GLU A 57 13.27 -5.48 -38.16
CA GLU A 57 13.15 -4.05 -38.45
C GLU A 57 11.82 -3.45 -37.97
N LEU A 58 10.70 -4.14 -38.18
CA LEU A 58 9.38 -3.70 -37.68
C LEU A 58 9.36 -3.60 -36.16
N ILE A 59 9.97 -4.56 -35.45
CA ILE A 59 10.03 -4.55 -34.00
C ILE A 59 10.92 -3.40 -33.49
N ARG A 60 12.11 -3.21 -34.08
CA ARG A 60 13.03 -2.10 -33.74
C ARG A 60 12.38 -0.73 -33.95
N ASN A 61 11.56 -0.58 -34.98
CA ASN A 61 10.80 0.66 -35.26
C ASN A 61 9.51 0.81 -34.45
N GLN A 62 9.28 -0.06 -33.44
CA GLN A 62 8.11 -0.05 -32.56
C GLN A 62 6.76 -0.24 -33.27
N CYS A 63 6.74 -0.83 -34.48
CA CYS A 63 5.50 -1.07 -35.23
C CYS A 63 4.57 -2.06 -34.51
N HIS A 64 5.08 -2.83 -33.54
CA HIS A 64 4.31 -3.76 -32.71
C HIS A 64 3.59 -3.09 -31.52
N ASN A 65 3.86 -1.81 -31.26
CA ASN A 65 3.31 -1.06 -30.13
C ASN A 65 2.08 -0.24 -30.55
N GLY A 66 0.90 -0.72 -30.16
CA GLY A 66 -0.38 -0.08 -30.50
C GLY A 66 -0.56 1.35 -29.95
N TYR A 67 0.18 1.75 -28.92
CA TYR A 67 0.17 3.15 -28.43
C TYR A 67 0.90 4.09 -29.40
N VAL A 68 1.90 3.57 -30.11
CA VAL A 68 2.76 4.37 -31.00
C VAL A 68 2.12 4.47 -32.39
N VAL A 69 1.74 3.34 -32.98
CA VAL A 69 1.27 3.27 -34.38
C VAL A 69 -0.23 2.97 -34.54
N GLY A 70 -0.96 2.83 -33.43
CA GLY A 70 -2.37 2.42 -33.46
C GLY A 70 -2.54 0.90 -33.53
N ARG A 71 -3.70 0.44 -33.05
CA ARG A 71 -4.02 -0.98 -32.88
C ARG A 71 -3.96 -1.76 -34.20
N GLU A 72 -4.52 -1.19 -35.27
CA GLU A 72 -4.62 -1.87 -36.56
C GLU A 72 -3.25 -2.28 -37.12
N ILE A 73 -2.28 -1.36 -37.09
CA ILE A 73 -0.93 -1.62 -37.61
C ILE A 73 -0.21 -2.62 -36.70
N ALA A 74 -0.30 -2.42 -35.38
CA ALA A 74 0.30 -3.35 -34.42
C ALA A 74 -0.25 -4.77 -34.52
N ASP A 75 -1.53 -4.93 -34.86
CA ASP A 75 -2.15 -6.24 -35.09
C ASP A 75 -1.68 -6.85 -36.43
N LYS A 76 -1.51 -6.06 -37.49
CA LYS A 76 -0.89 -6.55 -38.75
C LYS A 76 0.54 -7.06 -38.55
N VAL A 77 1.32 -6.46 -37.64
CA VAL A 77 2.65 -6.97 -37.28
C VAL A 77 2.55 -8.35 -36.59
N LYS A 78 1.53 -8.57 -35.75
CA LYS A 78 1.29 -9.90 -35.17
C LYS A 78 0.94 -10.93 -36.23
N ASP A 79 0.14 -10.54 -37.22
CA ASP A 79 -0.28 -11.45 -38.29
C ASP A 79 0.92 -11.95 -39.11
N VAL A 80 1.84 -11.06 -39.50
CA VAL A 80 3.03 -11.50 -40.26
C VAL A 80 3.98 -12.37 -39.41
N VAL A 81 4.08 -12.11 -38.10
CA VAL A 81 4.83 -12.98 -37.17
C VAL A 81 4.16 -14.35 -37.03
N HIS A 82 2.83 -14.39 -36.99
CA HIS A 82 2.06 -15.63 -36.98
C HIS A 82 2.24 -16.45 -38.25
N GLU A 83 2.13 -15.79 -39.41
CA GLU A 83 2.28 -16.40 -40.73
C GLU A 83 3.69 -17.02 -40.87
N LEU A 84 4.74 -16.27 -40.51
CA LEU A 84 6.10 -16.80 -40.49
C LEU A 84 6.23 -18.00 -39.55
N TRP A 85 5.67 -17.92 -38.34
CA TRP A 85 5.71 -19.02 -37.37
C TRP A 85 5.12 -20.33 -37.91
N LEU A 86 4.01 -20.25 -38.65
CA LEU A 86 3.32 -21.41 -39.21
C LEU A 86 4.15 -22.12 -40.27
N VAL A 87 4.81 -21.36 -41.15
CA VAL A 87 5.61 -21.92 -42.26
C VAL A 87 7.06 -22.27 -41.87
N SER A 88 7.49 -21.91 -40.65
CA SER A 88 8.85 -22.12 -40.16
C SER A 88 9.07 -23.53 -39.58
N ASP A 89 10.29 -24.04 -39.72
CA ASP A 89 10.76 -25.23 -39.03
C ASP A 89 11.09 -24.93 -37.54
N ASN A 90 11.57 -25.93 -36.81
CA ASN A 90 11.86 -25.78 -35.39
C ASN A 90 13.05 -24.84 -35.12
N GLU A 91 14.05 -24.81 -36.01
CA GLU A 91 15.26 -24.01 -35.83
C GLU A 91 14.94 -22.53 -36.01
N LEU A 92 14.26 -22.20 -37.10
CA LEU A 92 13.83 -20.84 -37.42
C LEU A 92 12.82 -20.30 -36.39
N ARG A 93 11.96 -21.17 -35.84
CA ARG A 93 11.09 -20.81 -34.69
C ARG A 93 11.89 -20.41 -33.46
N CYS A 94 12.98 -21.13 -33.16
CA CYS A 94 13.84 -20.79 -32.04
C CYS A 94 14.63 -19.51 -32.27
N GLU A 95 15.14 -19.26 -33.48
CA GLU A 95 15.77 -17.99 -33.86
C GLU A 95 14.82 -16.82 -33.68
N MET A 96 13.58 -16.95 -34.17
CA MET A 96 12.57 -15.90 -34.04
C MET A 96 12.27 -15.59 -32.57
N LEU A 97 12.16 -16.61 -31.70
CA LEU A 97 11.96 -16.39 -30.26
C LEU A 97 13.15 -15.67 -29.62
N ARG A 98 14.39 -16.04 -29.96
CA ARG A 98 15.58 -15.36 -29.43
C ARG A 98 15.65 -13.89 -29.88
N MET A 99 15.34 -13.62 -31.14
CA MET A 99 15.30 -12.28 -31.71
C MET A 99 14.21 -11.41 -31.08
N LEU A 100 12.99 -11.93 -30.95
CA LEU A 100 11.90 -11.19 -30.28
C LEU A 100 12.24 -10.90 -28.81
N LYS A 101 12.90 -11.83 -28.11
CA LYS A 101 13.40 -11.61 -26.73
C LYS A 101 14.45 -10.51 -26.71
N SER A 102 15.48 -10.58 -27.55
CA SER A 102 16.60 -9.62 -27.54
C SER A 102 16.14 -8.20 -27.85
N LEU A 103 15.04 -8.06 -28.58
CA LEU A 103 14.39 -6.78 -28.88
C LEU A 103 13.40 -6.30 -27.80
N GLY A 104 13.33 -6.98 -26.66
CA GLY A 104 12.51 -6.56 -25.52
C GLY A 104 11.00 -6.80 -25.66
N VAL A 105 10.58 -7.69 -26.58
CA VAL A 105 9.15 -8.00 -26.75
C VAL A 105 8.64 -8.78 -25.54
N SER A 106 7.46 -8.41 -25.02
CA SER A 106 6.88 -9.12 -23.87
C SER A 106 6.39 -10.53 -24.23
N LYS A 107 6.51 -11.49 -23.30
CA LYS A 107 5.97 -12.85 -23.46
C LYS A 107 4.48 -12.84 -23.84
N LYS A 108 3.68 -11.98 -23.20
CA LYS A 108 2.24 -11.85 -23.48
C LYS A 108 1.95 -11.37 -24.90
N TRP A 109 2.82 -10.53 -25.46
CA TRP A 109 2.70 -10.12 -26.85
C TRP A 109 2.99 -11.31 -27.78
N VAL A 110 4.04 -12.08 -27.51
CA VAL A 110 4.40 -13.30 -28.27
C VAL A 110 3.27 -14.34 -28.21
N GLU A 111 2.68 -14.58 -27.05
CA GLU A 111 1.52 -15.47 -26.90
C GLU A 111 0.37 -15.07 -27.84
N LYS A 112 0.07 -13.77 -27.91
CA LYS A 112 -0.97 -13.24 -28.80
C LYS A 112 -0.57 -13.33 -30.27
N ALA A 113 0.68 -13.03 -30.61
CA ALA A 113 1.17 -13.07 -31.98
C ALA A 113 1.18 -14.51 -32.52
N LEU A 114 1.66 -15.46 -31.73
CA LEU A 114 1.76 -16.85 -32.16
C LEU A 114 0.40 -17.59 -32.16
N ARG A 115 -0.62 -17.02 -31.50
CA ARG A 115 -1.97 -17.60 -31.37
C ARG A 115 -1.96 -19.02 -30.80
N ILE A 116 -1.05 -19.28 -29.87
CA ILE A 116 -0.91 -20.57 -29.16
C ILE A 116 -1.00 -20.35 -27.65
N SER A 117 -1.36 -21.40 -26.90
CA SER A 117 -1.54 -21.30 -25.45
C SER A 117 -0.24 -20.94 -24.72
N THR A 118 -0.36 -20.23 -23.60
CA THR A 118 0.75 -19.87 -22.70
C THR A 118 1.63 -21.06 -22.32
N GLN A 119 1.02 -22.24 -22.13
CA GLN A 119 1.75 -23.48 -21.84
C GLN A 119 2.65 -23.90 -23.01
N ARG A 120 2.14 -23.86 -24.26
CA ARG A 120 2.92 -24.21 -25.45
C ARG A 120 4.03 -23.20 -25.74
N VAL A 121 3.78 -21.91 -25.55
CA VAL A 121 4.85 -20.89 -25.64
C VAL A 121 5.95 -21.18 -24.62
N SER A 122 5.59 -21.53 -23.39
CA SER A 122 6.56 -21.86 -22.34
C SER A 122 7.39 -23.09 -22.68
N GLN A 123 6.78 -24.14 -23.24
CA GLN A 123 7.50 -25.32 -23.74
C GLN A 123 8.49 -24.97 -24.85
N TRP A 124 8.09 -24.10 -25.79
CA TRP A 124 8.97 -23.62 -26.86
C TRP A 124 10.13 -22.78 -26.35
N ILE A 125 9.87 -21.87 -25.41
CA ILE A 125 10.89 -21.04 -24.74
C ILE A 125 11.96 -21.93 -24.09
N VAL A 126 11.54 -22.95 -23.33
CA VAL A 126 12.45 -23.92 -22.70
C VAL A 126 13.19 -24.72 -23.77
N ARG A 127 12.48 -25.26 -24.77
CA ARG A 127 13.08 -26.04 -25.87
C ARG A 127 14.14 -25.27 -26.64
N CYS A 128 13.94 -23.97 -26.85
CA CYS A 128 14.86 -23.11 -27.59
C CYS A 128 16.04 -22.59 -26.75
N GLY A 129 16.11 -22.93 -25.46
CA GLY A 129 17.12 -22.42 -24.54
C GLY A 129 17.02 -20.91 -24.30
N THR A 130 15.82 -20.35 -24.50
CA THR A 130 15.59 -18.91 -24.37
C THR A 130 15.06 -18.65 -22.96
N ASP A 131 15.81 -17.99 -22.10
CA ASP A 131 15.27 -17.56 -20.80
C ASP A 131 14.46 -16.27 -20.99
N TRP A 132 13.16 -16.40 -21.27
CA TRP A 132 12.28 -15.22 -21.30
C TRP A 132 11.99 -14.84 -19.86
N GLU A 133 12.63 -13.75 -19.39
CA GLU A 133 12.57 -13.35 -17.99
C GLU A 133 11.17 -13.58 -17.41
N ARG A 134 11.11 -14.45 -16.39
CA ARG A 134 10.04 -14.40 -15.41
C ARG A 134 10.03 -12.96 -14.92
N LYS A 135 9.02 -12.19 -15.35
CA LYS A 135 8.54 -10.92 -14.78
C LYS A 135 9.37 -10.53 -13.55
N ILE A 136 10.23 -9.50 -13.64
CA ILE A 136 11.05 -9.04 -12.49
C ILE A 136 10.17 -9.16 -11.26
N MET A 137 10.58 -10.02 -10.32
CA MET A 137 9.70 -10.33 -9.20
C MET A 137 9.41 -9.03 -8.48
N ARG A 138 8.12 -8.76 -8.24
CA ARG A 138 7.65 -7.48 -7.68
C ARG A 138 8.42 -7.09 -6.41
N ASN A 139 8.72 -8.07 -5.56
CA ASN A 139 9.54 -7.86 -4.37
C ASN A 139 10.96 -7.37 -4.66
N LYS A 140 11.57 -7.74 -5.80
CA LYS A 140 12.87 -7.24 -6.24
C LYS A 140 12.77 -5.78 -6.67
N VAL A 141 11.73 -5.41 -7.44
CA VAL A 141 11.47 -4.01 -7.80
C VAL A 141 11.22 -3.16 -6.57
N VAL A 142 10.40 -3.64 -5.63
CA VAL A 142 10.11 -2.94 -4.37
C VAL A 142 11.39 -2.71 -3.56
N LYS A 143 12.25 -3.73 -3.42
CA LYS A 143 13.54 -3.59 -2.72
C LYS A 143 14.46 -2.56 -3.40
N GLU A 144 14.56 -2.58 -4.72
CA GLU A 144 15.38 -1.61 -5.46
C GLU A 144 14.89 -0.16 -5.27
N ILE A 145 13.58 0.04 -5.21
CA ILE A 145 12.97 1.35 -4.93
C ILE A 145 13.22 1.76 -3.47
N GLU A 146 13.00 0.87 -2.50
CA GLU A 146 13.27 1.15 -1.08
C GLU A 146 14.73 1.52 -0.84
N ASP A 147 15.66 0.78 -1.44
CA ASP A 147 17.10 1.07 -1.35
C ASP A 147 17.44 2.45 -1.94
N LEU A 148 16.83 2.81 -3.07
CA LEU A 148 16.99 4.14 -3.67
C LEU A 148 16.45 5.23 -2.75
N LEU A 149 15.27 5.04 -2.17
CA LEU A 149 14.65 6.01 -1.26
C LEU A 149 15.49 6.19 0.00
N ARG A 150 15.99 5.10 0.59
CA ARG A 150 16.90 5.17 1.74
C ARG A 150 18.16 5.98 1.42
N ARG A 151 18.72 5.84 0.21
CA ARG A 151 19.85 6.67 -0.26
C ARG A 151 19.46 8.14 -0.44
N MET A 152 18.19 8.44 -0.72
CA MET A 152 17.66 9.80 -0.80
C MET A 152 17.23 10.37 0.56
N GLY A 153 17.52 9.68 1.66
CA GLY A 153 17.23 10.15 3.03
C GLY A 153 15.82 9.81 3.52
N TRP A 154 15.08 8.96 2.81
CA TRP A 154 13.80 8.45 3.29
C TRP A 154 14.00 7.53 4.50
N SER A 155 13.16 7.70 5.51
CA SER A 155 13.06 6.82 6.67
C SER A 155 11.61 6.71 7.13
N GLU A 156 11.34 5.67 7.91
CA GLU A 156 10.04 5.44 8.54
C GLU A 156 9.65 6.62 9.44
N THR A 157 10.61 7.19 10.17
CA THR A 157 10.40 8.40 10.98
C THR A 157 10.01 9.58 10.10
N TRP A 158 10.72 9.80 8.99
CA TRP A 158 10.41 10.90 8.07
C TRP A 158 8.99 10.78 7.49
N MET A 159 8.57 9.57 7.09
CA MET A 159 7.21 9.29 6.63
C MET A 159 6.17 9.62 7.72
N CYS A 160 6.43 9.19 8.96
CA CYS A 160 5.55 9.49 10.09
C CYS A 160 5.41 11.00 10.33
N GLU A 161 6.52 11.75 10.35
CA GLU A 161 6.44 13.20 10.53
C GLU A 161 5.70 13.90 9.38
N ARG A 162 5.85 13.38 8.16
CA ARG A 162 5.14 13.90 6.99
C ARG A 162 3.63 13.67 7.09
N MET A 163 3.21 12.49 7.55
CA MET A 163 1.81 12.20 7.86
C MET A 163 1.26 13.18 8.89
N TRP A 164 1.98 13.44 9.99
CA TRP A 164 1.55 14.41 11.01
C TRP A 164 1.40 15.82 10.46
N ARG A 165 2.37 16.30 9.69
CA ARG A 165 2.29 17.62 9.03
C ARG A 165 1.13 17.71 8.05
N PHE A 166 0.79 16.62 7.35
CA PHE A 166 -0.36 16.56 6.46
C PHE A 166 -1.69 16.76 7.19
N VAL A 167 -1.81 16.23 8.42
CA VAL A 167 -3.01 16.42 9.26
C VAL A 167 -2.93 17.64 10.19
N SER A 168 -2.05 18.59 9.87
CA SER A 168 -1.84 19.85 10.59
C SER A 168 -1.36 19.68 12.04
N VAL A 169 -0.61 18.63 12.33
CA VAL A 169 0.05 18.42 13.64
C VAL A 169 1.50 18.91 13.55
N ASP A 170 1.87 19.87 14.41
CA ASP A 170 3.23 20.40 14.49
C ASP A 170 4.13 19.45 15.30
N VAL A 171 4.80 18.55 14.60
CA VAL A 171 5.73 17.57 15.20
C VAL A 171 6.82 18.23 16.02
N ASP A 172 7.29 19.41 15.62
CA ASP A 172 8.42 20.07 16.25
C ASP A 172 8.02 20.73 17.57
N GLU A 173 6.77 21.20 17.67
CA GLU A 173 6.19 21.64 18.95
C GLU A 173 6.10 20.48 19.94
N PHE A 174 5.63 19.30 19.54
CA PHE A 174 5.59 18.12 20.42
C PHE A 174 6.98 17.74 20.94
N LYS A 175 7.99 17.75 20.06
CA LYS A 175 9.38 17.43 20.43
C LYS A 175 9.96 18.39 21.45
N ARG A 176 9.60 19.68 21.42
CA ARG A 176 10.01 20.68 22.42
C ARG A 176 9.53 20.30 23.82
N HIS A 177 8.39 19.64 23.91
CA HIS A 177 7.80 19.12 25.15
C HIS A 177 8.24 17.69 25.47
N SER A 178 9.31 17.19 24.83
CA SER A 178 9.82 15.82 24.98
C SER A 178 8.79 14.72 24.65
N ILE A 179 7.79 15.04 23.82
CA ILE A 179 6.83 14.08 23.30
C ILE A 179 7.22 13.77 21.86
N LYS A 180 7.23 12.49 21.49
CA LYS A 180 7.70 12.04 20.18
C LYS A 180 6.53 11.45 19.38
N PRO A 181 5.92 12.20 18.44
CA PRO A 181 4.75 11.75 17.69
C PRO A 181 4.94 10.47 16.88
N CYS A 182 6.18 10.05 16.63
CA CYS A 182 6.52 8.86 15.87
C CYS A 182 6.90 7.65 16.73
N ASN A 183 6.73 7.74 18.05
CA ASN A 183 6.98 6.62 18.97
C ASN A 183 6.16 5.38 18.66
N TRP A 184 5.00 5.50 18.02
CA TRP A 184 4.18 4.36 17.60
C TRP A 184 4.90 3.36 16.68
N LEU A 185 5.99 3.76 16.03
CA LEU A 185 6.87 2.88 15.25
C LEU A 185 7.81 2.04 16.13
N GLU A 186 8.05 2.43 17.38
CA GLU A 186 8.88 1.68 18.32
C GLU A 186 8.22 0.33 18.64
N GLY A 187 8.97 -0.77 18.50
CA GLY A 187 8.47 -2.13 18.70
C GLY A 187 7.58 -2.66 17.57
N ILE A 188 7.14 -1.83 16.60
CA ILE A 188 6.16 -2.29 15.59
C ILE A 188 6.68 -3.46 14.74
N ASN A 189 7.99 -3.53 14.49
CA ASN A 189 8.58 -4.61 13.69
C ASN A 189 8.65 -5.94 14.48
N GLU A 190 8.44 -5.93 15.79
CA GLU A 190 8.33 -7.14 16.64
C GLU A 190 6.96 -7.84 16.43
N LEU A 191 6.03 -7.18 15.74
CA LEU A 191 4.74 -7.75 15.33
C LEU A 191 4.85 -8.62 14.05
N ASP A 192 6.05 -8.93 13.57
CA ASP A 192 6.25 -9.91 12.49
C ASP A 192 5.75 -11.32 12.91
N ASN A 193 5.74 -11.60 14.20
CA ASN A 193 5.18 -12.81 14.79
C ASN A 193 3.67 -12.69 15.04
N LEU A 194 2.86 -13.36 14.22
CA LEU A 194 1.40 -13.41 14.35
C LEU A 194 0.89 -14.05 15.67
N ARG A 195 1.75 -14.71 16.45
CA ARG A 195 1.41 -15.24 17.79
C ARG A 195 1.41 -14.18 18.88
N SER A 196 1.83 -12.94 18.59
CA SER A 196 1.71 -11.85 19.54
C SER A 196 0.22 -11.64 19.91
N PRO A 197 -0.12 -11.49 21.21
CA PRO A 197 -1.46 -11.16 21.67
C PRO A 197 -2.04 -9.89 21.04
N TYR A 198 -1.19 -8.97 20.58
CA TYR A 198 -1.59 -7.76 19.85
C TYR A 198 -2.46 -8.11 18.63
N TRP A 199 -2.05 -9.12 17.85
CA TRP A 199 -2.79 -9.57 16.67
C TRP A 199 -4.15 -10.15 17.02
N LEU A 200 -4.27 -10.83 18.18
CA LEU A 200 -5.56 -11.29 18.67
C LEU A 200 -6.46 -10.09 19.04
N GLY A 201 -5.90 -9.06 19.70
CA GLY A 201 -6.61 -7.81 20.00
C GLY A 201 -7.10 -7.10 18.74
N MET A 202 -6.25 -6.98 17.73
CA MET A 202 -6.62 -6.46 16.41
C MET A 202 -7.75 -7.30 15.78
N ALA A 203 -7.68 -8.64 15.82
CA ALA A 203 -8.70 -9.52 15.25
C ALA A 203 -10.05 -9.47 15.98
N LYS A 204 -10.05 -9.07 17.25
CA LYS A 204 -11.27 -8.83 18.04
C LYS A 204 -11.82 -7.41 17.87
N SER A 205 -11.07 -6.53 17.22
CA SER A 205 -11.44 -5.17 16.83
C SER A 205 -11.47 -5.02 15.30
N ASP A 206 -10.57 -4.26 14.66
CA ASP A 206 -10.68 -3.89 13.24
C ASP A 206 -10.22 -4.94 12.23
N LEU A 207 -9.31 -5.85 12.62
CA LEU A 207 -8.71 -6.79 11.69
C LEU A 207 -9.69 -7.87 11.27
N VAL A 208 -9.99 -7.94 9.98
CA VAL A 208 -10.80 -9.00 9.40
C VAL A 208 -9.90 -10.16 8.98
N VAL A 209 -10.26 -11.37 9.43
CA VAL A 209 -9.55 -12.61 9.09
C VAL A 209 -10.46 -13.47 8.23
N TRP A 210 -10.17 -13.55 6.93
CA TRP A 210 -10.88 -14.40 6.00
C TRP A 210 -10.18 -15.75 5.83
N LYS A 211 -10.93 -16.84 5.95
CA LYS A 211 -10.48 -18.17 5.55
C LYS A 211 -11.06 -18.50 4.18
N TYR A 212 -10.23 -18.98 3.26
CA TYR A 212 -10.64 -19.45 1.94
C TYR A 212 -9.81 -20.68 1.54
N ASP A 213 -10.25 -21.43 0.53
CA ASP A 213 -9.63 -22.71 0.12
C ASP A 213 -8.13 -22.63 -0.17
N GLY A 214 -7.61 -21.43 -0.45
CA GLY A 214 -6.20 -21.18 -0.77
C GLY A 214 -5.38 -20.53 0.35
N GLY A 215 -5.95 -20.29 1.54
CA GLY A 215 -5.21 -19.68 2.65
C GLY A 215 -6.03 -18.80 3.58
N ILE A 216 -5.32 -17.90 4.25
CA ILE A 216 -5.91 -16.92 5.17
C ILE A 216 -5.57 -15.52 4.68
N ARG A 217 -6.57 -14.65 4.63
CA ARG A 217 -6.38 -13.23 4.32
C ARG A 217 -6.61 -12.39 5.56
N LEU A 218 -5.63 -11.59 5.90
CA LEU A 218 -5.73 -10.54 6.90
C LEU A 218 -6.05 -9.23 6.17
N GLU A 219 -7.11 -8.54 6.56
CA GLU A 219 -7.60 -7.34 5.88
C GLU A 219 -7.93 -6.22 6.88
N LEU A 220 -7.43 -5.01 6.59
CA LEU A 220 -7.73 -3.78 7.30
C LEU A 220 -8.24 -2.73 6.32
N LYS A 221 -9.37 -2.10 6.64
CA LYS A 221 -10.05 -1.16 5.75
C LYS A 221 -10.26 0.18 6.43
N THR A 222 -9.96 1.27 5.73
CA THR A 222 -10.11 2.61 6.31
C THR A 222 -10.42 3.69 5.26
N THR A 223 -11.08 4.74 5.73
CA THR A 223 -11.21 6.04 5.04
C THR A 223 -10.42 7.14 5.76
N ASN A 224 -9.81 6.84 6.91
CA ASN A 224 -9.03 7.77 7.73
C ASN A 224 -7.60 7.95 7.19
N THR A 225 -7.12 9.18 7.25
CA THR A 225 -5.78 9.58 6.80
C THR A 225 -4.65 8.91 7.56
N ILE A 226 -4.77 8.82 8.89
CA ILE A 226 -3.75 8.26 9.77
C ILE A 226 -3.70 6.73 9.59
N ASP A 227 -4.88 6.09 9.55
CA ASP A 227 -5.00 4.65 9.36
C ASP A 227 -4.48 4.20 7.99
N ALA A 228 -4.60 5.05 6.96
CA ALA A 228 -4.05 4.75 5.64
C ALA A 228 -2.55 4.48 5.68
N VAL A 229 -1.80 5.16 6.57
CA VAL A 229 -0.37 4.93 6.78
C VAL A 229 -0.15 3.79 7.78
N PHE A 230 -0.89 3.81 8.89
CA PHE A 230 -0.74 2.83 9.97
C PHE A 230 -1.05 1.40 9.51
N PHE A 231 -2.18 1.15 8.85
CA PHE A 231 -2.58 -0.19 8.40
C PHE A 231 -1.61 -0.77 7.37
N ALA A 232 -1.12 0.07 6.46
CA ALA A 232 -0.07 -0.31 5.51
C ALA A 232 1.20 -0.75 6.24
N LYS A 233 1.66 0.05 7.22
CA LYS A 233 2.86 -0.26 8.01
C LYS A 233 2.66 -1.49 8.89
N LEU A 234 1.53 -1.62 9.57
CA LEU A 234 1.20 -2.74 10.44
C LEU A 234 1.23 -4.07 9.66
N LEU A 235 0.51 -4.18 8.54
CA LEU A 235 0.51 -5.41 7.75
C LEU A 235 1.86 -5.70 7.09
N SER A 236 2.66 -4.67 6.77
CA SER A 236 4.00 -4.85 6.20
C SER A 236 4.98 -5.60 7.10
N THR A 237 4.73 -5.64 8.42
CA THR A 237 5.53 -6.42 9.39
C THR A 237 5.43 -7.92 9.11
N VAL A 238 4.28 -8.38 8.63
CA VAL A 238 4.00 -9.78 8.29
C VAL A 238 4.43 -10.07 6.85
N LYS A 239 3.93 -9.25 5.91
CA LYS A 239 4.16 -9.41 4.47
C LYS A 239 3.82 -8.12 3.74
N THR A 240 4.46 -7.85 2.60
CA THR A 240 4.10 -6.70 1.76
C THR A 240 2.59 -6.71 1.43
N PRO A 241 1.81 -5.71 1.85
CA PRO A 241 0.38 -5.68 1.64
C PRO A 241 0.01 -5.39 0.18
N SER A 242 -1.17 -5.85 -0.20
CA SER A 242 -1.88 -5.47 -1.41
C SER A 242 -2.92 -4.40 -1.09
N LEU A 243 -3.35 -3.62 -2.09
CA LEU A 243 -4.39 -2.61 -1.94
C LEU A 243 -5.58 -2.91 -2.83
N ALA A 244 -6.77 -2.73 -2.29
CA ALA A 244 -7.97 -2.46 -3.05
C ALA A 244 -8.45 -1.04 -2.73
N ILE A 245 -8.82 -0.28 -3.77
CA ILE A 245 -9.49 1.01 -3.64
C ILE A 245 -10.97 0.76 -3.94
N GLU A 246 -11.81 1.02 -2.95
CA GLU A 246 -13.21 0.65 -2.99
C GLU A 246 -14.12 1.84 -2.75
N TRP A 247 -15.24 1.89 -3.46
CA TRP A 247 -16.32 2.79 -3.13
C TRP A 247 -17.13 2.19 -1.98
N GLU A 248 -17.17 2.88 -0.86
CA GLU A 248 -17.95 2.43 0.27
C GLU A 248 -19.45 2.65 0.02
N ARG A 249 -20.28 1.68 0.41
CA ARG A 249 -21.73 1.86 0.38
C ARG A 249 -22.09 2.98 1.35
N ARG A 250 -22.94 3.91 0.89
CA ARG A 250 -23.38 5.10 1.61
C ARG A 250 -23.61 4.83 3.11
N VAL A 251 -22.75 5.40 3.96
CA VAL A 251 -23.01 5.52 5.40
C VAL A 251 -23.90 6.75 5.57
N LEU A 252 -25.10 6.56 6.13
CA LEU A 252 -26.14 7.60 6.22
C LEU A 252 -25.73 8.81 7.08
N ASP A 253 -24.71 8.67 7.92
CA ASP A 253 -24.31 9.70 8.91
C ASP A 253 -23.10 10.57 8.51
N ALA A 254 -22.47 10.32 7.37
CA ALA A 254 -21.41 11.19 6.84
C ALA A 254 -22.05 12.43 6.18
N LYS A 255 -22.38 13.44 6.99
CA LYS A 255 -23.11 14.67 6.60
C LYS A 255 -22.50 15.43 5.40
N TYR A 256 -21.25 15.14 5.02
CA TYR A 256 -20.48 15.85 3.98
C TYR A 256 -19.82 14.96 2.91
N VAL A 257 -20.04 13.63 2.92
CA VAL A 257 -19.38 12.72 1.94
C VAL A 257 -20.41 11.78 1.31
N HIS A 258 -20.74 12.03 0.05
CA HIS A 258 -21.79 11.30 -0.65
C HIS A 258 -21.38 9.87 -1.09
N LYS A 259 -20.07 9.57 -1.16
CA LYS A 259 -19.48 8.25 -1.43
C LYS A 259 -18.02 8.20 -0.93
N PRO A 260 -17.74 7.67 0.28
CA PRO A 260 -16.37 7.55 0.75
C PRO A 260 -15.57 6.61 -0.15
N ILE A 261 -14.31 6.95 -0.40
CA ILE A 261 -13.36 6.01 -1.00
C ILE A 261 -12.56 5.40 0.15
N ALA A 262 -12.69 4.08 0.29
CA ALA A 262 -11.97 3.31 1.29
C ALA A 262 -10.75 2.65 0.68
N LEU A 263 -9.70 2.55 1.48
CA LEU A 263 -8.51 1.76 1.20
C LEU A 263 -8.61 0.46 1.98
N SER A 264 -8.62 -0.66 1.28
CA SER A 264 -8.53 -2.00 1.87
C SER A 264 -7.11 -2.54 1.66
N TYR A 265 -6.38 -2.71 2.75
CA TYR A 265 -5.06 -3.31 2.78
C TYR A 265 -5.18 -4.78 3.17
N TYR A 266 -4.56 -5.67 2.43
CA TYR A 266 -4.63 -7.10 2.74
C TYR A 266 -3.34 -7.88 2.47
N VAL A 267 -3.12 -8.93 3.24
CA VAL A 267 -2.06 -9.92 3.05
C VAL A 267 -2.65 -11.33 2.98
N ASP A 268 -2.27 -12.07 1.94
CA ASP A 268 -2.62 -13.49 1.77
C ASP A 268 -1.50 -14.37 2.34
N LEU A 269 -1.87 -15.24 3.29
CA LEU A 269 -1.02 -16.15 4.04
C LEU A 269 -1.40 -17.61 3.75
N SER A 270 -0.51 -18.55 4.09
CA SER A 270 -0.84 -19.98 4.06
C SER A 270 -1.90 -20.33 5.11
N THR A 271 -2.58 -21.46 4.92
CA THR A 271 -3.66 -21.94 5.82
C THR A 271 -3.25 -22.02 7.28
N ASP A 272 -1.98 -22.33 7.57
CA ASP A 272 -1.51 -22.61 8.92
C ASP A 272 -0.75 -21.41 9.54
N ALA A 273 -0.71 -20.28 8.84
CA ALA A 273 0.05 -19.11 9.28
C ALA A 273 -0.63 -18.32 10.40
N TRP A 274 -1.96 -18.35 10.48
CA TRP A 274 -2.71 -17.66 11.52
C TRP A 274 -2.85 -18.56 12.75
N PRO A 275 -2.27 -18.19 13.90
CA PRO A 275 -2.17 -19.08 15.04
C PRO A 275 -3.42 -19.06 15.94
N TRP A 276 -4.33 -18.11 15.74
CA TRP A 276 -5.50 -17.93 16.59
C TRP A 276 -6.71 -18.65 16.01
N PRO A 277 -7.36 -19.56 16.75
CA PRO A 277 -8.54 -20.23 16.26
C PRO A 277 -9.73 -19.26 16.16
N GLU A 278 -10.82 -19.71 15.53
CA GLU A 278 -12.09 -19.04 15.75
C GLU A 278 -12.52 -19.30 17.20
N LEU A 279 -12.75 -18.22 17.94
CA LEU A 279 -13.02 -18.28 19.37
C LEU A 279 -14.46 -17.88 19.64
N SER A 280 -15.17 -18.75 20.35
CA SER A 280 -16.34 -18.36 21.13
C SER A 280 -15.96 -17.38 22.26
N ALA A 281 -16.97 -16.79 22.89
CA ALA A 281 -16.80 -15.91 24.04
C ALA A 281 -16.04 -16.63 25.18
N ASP A 282 -16.45 -17.85 25.51
CA ASP A 282 -15.83 -18.64 26.59
C ASP A 282 -14.38 -19.04 26.29
N GLU A 283 -14.07 -19.34 25.02
CA GLU A 283 -12.69 -19.66 24.62
C GLU A 283 -11.80 -18.42 24.63
N LEU A 284 -12.33 -17.25 24.26
CA LEU A 284 -11.62 -15.98 24.42
C LEU A 284 -11.30 -15.73 25.89
N GLU A 285 -12.27 -15.85 26.79
CA GLU A 285 -12.06 -15.66 28.22
C GLU A 285 -10.99 -16.62 28.79
N LYS A 286 -11.01 -17.89 28.39
CA LYS A 286 -9.97 -18.86 28.78
C LYS A 286 -8.58 -18.45 28.33
N ILE A 287 -8.45 -17.97 27.09
CA ILE A 287 -7.16 -17.50 26.55
C ILE A 287 -6.68 -16.27 27.33
N LEU A 288 -7.54 -15.27 27.53
CA LEU A 288 -7.18 -14.04 28.24
C LEU A 288 -6.80 -14.30 29.70
N ASN A 289 -7.46 -15.26 30.35
CA ASN A 289 -7.08 -15.68 31.71
C ASN A 289 -5.74 -16.42 31.75
N GLY A 290 -5.34 -17.08 30.66
CA GLY A 290 -4.05 -17.76 30.53
C GLY A 290 -2.87 -16.83 30.22
N PHE A 291 -3.11 -15.60 29.77
CA PHE A 291 -2.07 -14.62 29.50
C PHE A 291 -1.38 -14.14 30.78
N SER A 292 -0.09 -13.84 30.67
CA SER A 292 0.62 -12.96 31.61
C SER A 292 0.02 -11.54 31.59
N ASP A 293 0.37 -10.71 32.58
CA ASP A 293 -0.10 -9.34 32.63
C ASP A 293 0.40 -8.51 31.43
N GLU A 294 1.61 -8.80 30.96
CA GLU A 294 2.22 -8.20 29.77
C GLU A 294 1.49 -8.59 28.49
N GLU A 295 1.21 -9.89 28.29
CA GLU A 295 0.46 -10.39 27.13
C GLU A 295 -0.98 -9.84 27.11
N LEU A 296 -1.62 -9.73 28.28
CA LEU A 296 -2.94 -9.12 28.41
C LEU A 296 -2.91 -7.62 28.05
N ALA A 297 -1.88 -6.89 28.50
CA ALA A 297 -1.71 -5.49 28.15
C ALA A 297 -1.47 -5.29 26.64
N GLU A 298 -0.73 -6.20 26.01
CA GLU A 298 -0.49 -6.20 24.57
C GLU A 298 -1.77 -6.52 23.78
N PHE A 299 -2.57 -7.49 24.22
CA PHE A 299 -3.90 -7.77 23.67
C PHE A 299 -4.81 -6.53 23.73
N ILE A 300 -4.90 -5.87 24.89
CA ILE A 300 -5.74 -4.67 25.06
C ILE A 300 -5.24 -3.52 24.19
N ALA A 301 -3.93 -3.36 24.02
CA ALA A 301 -3.37 -2.36 23.13
C ALA A 301 -3.82 -2.60 21.67
N GLY A 302 -3.75 -3.85 21.19
CA GLY A 302 -4.26 -4.21 19.86
C GLY A 302 -5.76 -3.99 19.71
N GLU A 303 -6.55 -4.27 20.74
CA GLU A 303 -8.00 -4.02 20.70
C GLU A 303 -8.34 -2.52 20.65
N ILE A 304 -7.61 -1.69 21.41
CA ILE A 304 -7.74 -0.23 21.39
C ILE A 304 -7.22 0.35 20.06
N ASP A 305 -6.18 -0.25 19.48
CA ASP A 305 -5.59 0.17 18.21
C ASP A 305 -6.39 -0.25 16.96
N GLY A 306 -7.43 -1.06 17.11
CA GLY A 306 -8.52 -1.17 16.13
C GLY A 306 -9.69 -0.25 16.48
N ASP A 307 -10.56 -0.69 17.39
CA ASP A 307 -11.87 -0.07 17.64
C ASP A 307 -11.89 0.85 18.88
N GLY A 308 -10.72 1.18 19.42
CA GLY A 308 -10.61 1.99 20.63
C GLY A 308 -10.65 3.50 20.40
N THR A 309 -10.89 4.24 21.49
CA THR A 309 -10.72 5.68 21.54
C THR A 309 -10.02 6.06 22.84
N VAL A 310 -9.02 6.92 22.75
CA VAL A 310 -8.38 7.58 23.90
C VAL A 310 -8.73 9.06 23.83
N TRP A 311 -9.29 9.62 24.91
CA TRP A 311 -9.61 11.03 24.95
C TRP A 311 -9.53 11.65 26.35
N TYR A 312 -9.46 12.98 26.36
CA TYR A 312 -9.59 13.84 27.52
C TYR A 312 -10.87 14.68 27.39
N ASP A 313 -11.67 14.69 28.45
CA ASP A 313 -12.85 15.52 28.60
C ASP A 313 -12.45 16.82 29.31
N HIS A 314 -12.41 17.93 28.56
CA HIS A 314 -11.99 19.23 29.08
C HIS A 314 -13.05 19.86 29.98
N GLU A 315 -14.33 19.56 29.75
CA GLU A 315 -15.43 20.13 30.53
C GLU A 315 -15.44 19.57 31.95
N ASN A 316 -15.14 18.27 32.07
CA ASN A 316 -15.19 17.54 33.33
C ASN A 316 -13.80 17.18 33.89
N GLY A 317 -12.71 17.51 33.18
CA GLY A 317 -11.33 17.35 33.62
C GLY A 317 -10.86 15.91 33.79
N TYR A 318 -11.39 14.94 33.02
CA TYR A 318 -11.01 13.52 33.17
C TYR A 318 -10.57 12.86 31.85
N VAL A 319 -9.70 11.84 31.98
CA VAL A 319 -9.32 10.96 30.87
C VAL A 319 -10.29 9.79 30.74
N ALA A 320 -10.57 9.37 29.52
CA ALA A 320 -11.24 8.11 29.25
C ALA A 320 -10.60 7.33 28.11
N VAL A 321 -10.73 6.01 28.24
CA VAL A 321 -10.41 5.01 27.22
C VAL A 321 -11.68 4.22 26.97
N SER A 322 -12.02 4.01 25.71
CA SER A 322 -13.19 3.21 25.34
C SER A 322 -12.87 2.22 24.25
N ILE A 323 -13.47 1.05 24.34
CA ILE A 323 -13.45 0.01 23.32
C ILE A 323 -14.88 -0.16 22.83
N SER A 324 -15.12 0.12 21.55
CA SER A 324 -16.45 0.07 20.96
C SER A 324 -16.73 -1.28 20.30
N ALA A 325 -17.98 -1.71 20.34
CA ALA A 325 -18.47 -2.84 19.55
C ALA A 325 -19.86 -2.54 19.00
N CYS A 326 -20.15 -3.06 17.81
CA CYS A 326 -21.50 -3.05 17.24
C CYS A 326 -22.50 -3.75 18.18
N LYS A 327 -23.73 -3.23 18.30
CA LYS A 327 -24.74 -3.80 19.21
C LYS A 327 -25.17 -5.22 18.83
N ALA A 328 -25.38 -5.44 17.53
CA ALA A 328 -25.92 -6.69 16.99
C ALA A 328 -24.84 -7.53 16.31
N CYS A 329 -23.67 -7.66 16.93
CA CYS A 329 -22.58 -8.47 16.38
C CYS A 329 -21.89 -9.32 17.45
N PRO A 330 -21.24 -10.44 17.08
CA PRO A 330 -20.56 -11.31 18.03
C PRO A 330 -19.50 -10.60 18.88
N LYS A 331 -18.84 -9.57 18.32
CA LYS A 331 -17.82 -8.78 19.03
C LYS A 331 -18.34 -8.07 20.28
N ARG A 332 -19.66 -7.86 20.39
CA ARG A 332 -20.26 -7.25 21.59
C ARG A 332 -19.96 -8.04 22.87
N ALA A 333 -19.91 -9.37 22.78
CA ALA A 333 -19.61 -10.23 23.93
C ALA A 333 -18.18 -10.01 24.45
N ASN A 334 -17.25 -9.56 23.60
CA ASN A 334 -15.87 -9.28 24.00
C ASN A 334 -15.83 -8.18 25.07
N LEU A 335 -16.70 -7.16 25.01
CA LEU A 335 -16.71 -6.07 26.00
C LEU A 335 -16.93 -6.57 27.43
N ASP A 336 -17.84 -7.53 27.61
CA ASP A 336 -18.14 -8.09 28.94
C ASP A 336 -16.96 -8.90 29.47
N ILE A 337 -16.28 -9.67 28.60
CA ILE A 337 -15.10 -10.46 28.95
C ILE A 337 -13.95 -9.53 29.33
N VAL A 338 -13.61 -8.58 28.44
CA VAL A 338 -12.50 -7.63 28.66
C VAL A 338 -12.74 -6.85 29.95
N LYS A 339 -13.97 -6.37 30.19
CA LYS A 339 -14.34 -5.70 31.43
C LYS A 339 -14.06 -6.55 32.68
N ARG A 340 -14.42 -7.84 32.67
CA ARG A 340 -14.15 -8.75 33.80
C ARG A 340 -12.66 -8.96 34.01
N VAL A 341 -11.96 -9.35 32.93
CA VAL A 341 -10.53 -9.70 32.99
C VAL A 341 -9.68 -8.52 33.46
N ILE A 342 -9.91 -7.30 32.95
CA ILE A 342 -9.13 -6.12 33.40
C ILE A 342 -9.46 -5.73 34.85
N ALA A 343 -10.69 -5.95 35.32
CA ALA A 343 -11.07 -5.69 36.70
C ALA A 343 -10.38 -6.67 37.65
N GLU A 344 -10.37 -7.95 37.31
CA GLU A 344 -9.76 -9.01 38.13
C GLU A 344 -8.23 -8.94 38.12
N ARG A 345 -7.62 -8.78 36.94
CA ARG A 345 -6.16 -8.84 36.76
C ARG A 345 -5.47 -7.53 37.08
N PHE A 346 -6.04 -6.40 36.66
CA PHE A 346 -5.41 -5.09 36.83
C PHE A 346 -6.04 -4.24 37.93
N GLY A 347 -7.17 -4.66 38.50
CA GLY A 347 -7.94 -3.84 39.44
C GLY A 347 -8.47 -2.56 38.79
N ILE A 348 -8.77 -2.60 37.49
CA ILE A 348 -9.23 -1.47 36.68
C ILE A 348 -10.71 -1.66 36.39
N VAL A 349 -11.53 -0.75 36.90
CA VAL A 349 -12.99 -0.84 36.75
C VAL A 349 -13.46 0.06 35.61
N GLY A 350 -14.18 -0.54 34.67
CA GLY A 350 -14.89 0.15 33.60
C GLY A 350 -16.39 -0.13 33.62
N SER A 351 -17.15 0.65 32.86
CA SER A 351 -18.59 0.52 32.69
C SER A 351 -18.92 0.34 31.23
N ILE A 352 -19.88 -0.55 30.91
CA ILE A 352 -20.38 -0.64 29.54
C ILE A 352 -21.52 0.35 29.39
N LYS A 353 -21.39 1.24 28.41
CA LYS A 353 -22.40 2.23 28.05
C LYS A 353 -23.00 1.88 26.70
N SER A 354 -24.30 2.11 26.56
CA SER A 354 -24.99 1.96 25.28
C SER A 354 -25.15 3.34 24.64
N TYR A 355 -24.64 3.48 23.42
CA TYR A 355 -24.80 4.66 22.59
C TYR A 355 -25.83 4.39 21.50
N LYS A 356 -26.06 5.34 20.59
CA LYS A 356 -27.09 5.17 19.55
C LYS A 356 -26.78 3.98 18.62
N GLU A 357 -25.56 3.92 18.11
CA GLU A 357 -25.15 2.98 17.04
C GLU A 357 -24.29 1.81 17.54
N ASN A 358 -23.69 1.94 18.73
CA ASN A 358 -22.74 0.98 19.30
C ASN A 358 -22.90 0.89 20.83
N ASP A 359 -22.29 -0.14 21.42
CA ASP A 359 -22.01 -0.20 22.85
C ASP A 359 -20.50 -0.06 23.05
N ALA A 360 -20.08 0.45 24.21
CA ALA A 360 -18.66 0.62 24.49
C ALA A 360 -18.30 0.35 25.95
N LEU A 361 -17.15 -0.28 26.16
CA LEU A 361 -16.53 -0.40 27.48
C LEU A 361 -15.74 0.86 27.78
N ASP A 362 -16.25 1.69 28.67
CA ASP A 362 -15.62 2.93 29.10
C ASP A 362 -14.85 2.73 30.42
N VAL A 363 -13.56 3.04 30.38
CA VAL A 363 -12.71 3.20 31.55
C VAL A 363 -12.40 4.69 31.68
N SER A 364 -12.60 5.28 32.85
CA SER A 364 -12.47 6.74 33.05
C SER A 364 -11.70 7.10 34.31
N GLY A 365 -11.20 8.33 34.37
CA GLY A 365 -10.48 8.89 35.53
C GLY A 365 -9.18 8.14 35.83
N GLU A 366 -8.90 7.94 37.11
CA GLU A 366 -7.67 7.27 37.56
C GLU A 366 -7.51 5.86 36.97
N ASN A 367 -8.60 5.12 36.81
CA ASN A 367 -8.57 3.79 36.18
C ASN A 367 -8.09 3.85 34.73
N ALA A 368 -8.45 4.90 33.99
CA ALA A 368 -7.97 5.09 32.62
C ALA A 368 -6.48 5.43 32.59
N VAL A 369 -5.99 6.27 33.50
CA VAL A 369 -4.55 6.55 33.63
C VAL A 369 -3.78 5.26 33.95
N ARG A 370 -4.27 4.48 34.92
CA ARG A 370 -3.69 3.18 35.29
C ARG A 370 -3.67 2.20 34.12
N LEU A 371 -4.71 2.19 33.29
CA LEU A 371 -4.76 1.39 32.07
C LEU A 371 -3.72 1.87 31.06
N LEU A 372 -3.71 3.16 30.72
CA LEU A 372 -2.78 3.76 29.75
C LEU A 372 -1.32 3.50 30.14
N ARG A 373 -0.95 3.63 31.42
CA ARG A 373 0.41 3.33 31.90
C ARG A 373 0.85 1.90 31.60
N ARG A 374 -0.07 0.94 31.57
CA ARG A 374 0.23 -0.47 31.27
C ARG A 374 0.37 -0.73 29.78
N ILE A 375 -0.48 -0.11 28.98
CA ILE A 375 -0.64 -0.49 27.56
C ILE A 375 0.14 0.40 26.59
N VAL A 376 0.50 1.65 26.95
CA VAL A 376 1.02 2.65 25.99
C VAL A 376 2.25 2.18 25.21
N LYS A 377 3.12 1.36 25.83
CA LYS A 377 4.32 0.80 25.19
C LYS A 377 4.00 -0.21 24.07
N TYR A 378 2.82 -0.83 24.11
CA TYR A 378 2.33 -1.79 23.11
C TYR A 378 1.38 -1.14 22.10
N MET A 379 1.08 0.16 22.23
CA MET A 379 0.24 0.86 21.26
C MET A 379 1.08 1.25 20.04
N HIS A 380 0.54 0.97 18.86
CA HIS A 380 1.11 1.29 17.56
C HIS A 380 0.18 2.15 16.70
N HIS A 381 -1.07 2.38 17.09
CA HIS A 381 -1.90 3.34 16.39
C HIS A 381 -1.40 4.78 16.63
N PRO A 382 -1.06 5.56 15.58
CA PRO A 382 -0.36 6.84 15.74
C PRO A 382 -1.13 7.85 16.61
N LEU A 383 -2.42 8.05 16.35
CA LEU A 383 -3.25 8.99 17.10
C LEU A 383 -3.50 8.57 18.55
N ARG A 384 -3.86 7.31 18.76
CA ARG A 384 -4.23 6.79 20.08
C ARG A 384 -3.00 6.75 21.00
N ARG A 385 -1.84 6.32 20.50
CA ARG A 385 -0.58 6.41 21.26
C ARG A 385 -0.17 7.85 21.55
N LEU A 386 -0.25 8.77 20.57
CA LEU A 386 0.09 10.18 20.81
C LEU A 386 -0.79 10.80 21.91
N ARG A 387 -2.10 10.52 21.89
CA ARG A 387 -3.02 10.99 22.94
C ARG A 387 -2.73 10.33 24.29
N ALA A 388 -2.43 9.04 24.32
CA ALA A 388 -2.04 8.35 25.54
C ALA A 388 -0.76 8.96 26.14
N GLU A 389 0.29 9.16 25.33
CA GLU A 389 1.55 9.77 25.78
C GLU A 389 1.36 11.22 26.27
N LEU A 390 0.52 12.02 25.60
CA LEU A 390 0.14 13.37 26.04
C LEU A 390 -0.56 13.37 27.40
N ILE A 391 -1.58 12.52 27.55
CA ILE A 391 -2.34 12.43 28.79
C ILE A 391 -1.43 11.97 29.92
N LEU A 392 -0.60 10.95 29.69
CA LEU A 392 0.37 10.52 30.70
C LEU A 392 1.38 11.63 31.03
N ALA A 393 1.83 12.42 30.05
CA ALA A 393 2.70 13.56 30.31
C ALA A 393 2.05 14.61 31.23
N LEU A 394 0.77 14.92 31.03
CA LEU A 394 0.01 15.79 31.92
C LEU A 394 -0.08 15.21 33.34
N TYR A 395 -0.47 13.94 33.47
CA TYR A 395 -0.66 13.30 34.78
C TYR A 395 0.64 13.03 35.53
N ASP A 396 1.75 12.89 34.82
CA ASP A 396 3.09 12.76 35.39
C ASP A 396 3.73 14.13 35.70
N GLY A 397 3.03 15.24 35.42
CA GLY A 397 3.53 16.61 35.66
C GLY A 397 4.69 17.01 34.74
N ARG A 398 4.85 16.34 33.58
CA ARG A 398 5.90 16.64 32.59
C ARG A 398 5.57 17.85 31.71
N ILE A 399 4.29 18.19 31.60
CA ILE A 399 3.78 19.36 30.88
C ILE A 399 2.69 20.04 31.71
N SER A 400 2.51 21.34 31.53
CA SER A 400 1.43 22.10 32.19
C SER A 400 0.06 21.81 31.56
N PRO A 401 -1.05 22.12 32.25
CA PRO A 401 -2.39 22.08 31.66
C PRO A 401 -2.52 22.95 30.39
N GLU A 402 -1.88 24.11 30.35
CA GLU A 402 -1.88 25.02 29.19
C GLU A 402 -1.11 24.44 28.01
N GLU A 403 0.04 23.81 28.28
CA GLU A 403 0.83 23.09 27.25
C GLU A 403 0.05 21.90 26.72
N PHE A 404 -0.60 21.14 27.61
CA PHE A 404 -1.46 20.03 27.23
C PHE A 404 -2.61 20.49 26.33
N GLU A 405 -3.33 21.56 26.70
CA GLU A 405 -4.43 22.10 25.90
C GLU A 405 -3.98 22.41 24.47
N LYS A 406 -2.87 23.16 24.34
CA LYS A 406 -2.30 23.52 23.04
C LYS A 406 -1.95 22.29 22.22
N LEU A 407 -1.32 21.28 22.83
CA LEU A 407 -0.89 20.08 22.14
C LEU A 407 -2.05 19.15 21.78
N TYR A 408 -3.05 19.03 22.65
CA TYR A 408 -4.15 18.10 22.53
C TYR A 408 -5.23 18.60 21.54
N GLU A 409 -5.31 19.91 21.28
CA GLU A 409 -6.17 20.48 20.23
C GLU A 409 -5.76 20.04 18.81
N MET A 410 -4.46 20.03 18.49
CA MET A 410 -3.97 19.67 17.15
C MET A 410 -4.46 18.29 16.62
N PRO A 411 -4.45 17.22 17.43
CA PRO A 411 -4.97 15.91 17.03
C PRO A 411 -6.49 15.74 17.20
N LYS A 412 -7.26 16.75 17.62
CA LYS A 412 -8.73 16.63 17.71
C LYS A 412 -9.36 16.58 16.32
N TYR A 413 -10.49 15.88 16.26
CA TYR A 413 -11.31 15.88 15.05
C TYR A 413 -12.20 17.14 15.04
N GLU A 414 -12.22 17.83 13.92
CA GLU A 414 -13.09 18.99 13.72
C GLU A 414 -14.54 18.52 13.52
N ARG A 415 -15.43 18.87 14.47
CA ARG A 415 -16.86 18.52 14.38
C ARG A 415 -17.59 19.51 13.47
N GLY A 416 -18.25 19.00 12.43
CA GLY A 416 -19.15 19.79 11.59
C GLY A 416 -18.49 20.51 10.41
N ALA A 417 -17.18 20.34 10.21
CA ALA A 417 -16.42 20.83 9.07
C ALA A 417 -15.74 19.67 8.31
N PRO A 418 -15.27 19.87 7.06
CA PRO A 418 -14.36 18.95 6.40
C PRO A 418 -13.06 18.81 7.20
N ASP A 419 -12.84 17.64 7.80
CA ASP A 419 -11.66 17.34 8.60
C ASP A 419 -10.70 16.48 7.79
N ILE A 420 -9.49 16.99 7.53
CA ILE A 420 -8.43 16.32 6.77
C ILE A 420 -8.03 14.94 7.35
N LYS A 421 -8.37 14.66 8.61
CA LYS A 421 -8.13 13.37 9.25
C LYS A 421 -9.18 12.33 8.86
N ARG A 422 -10.35 12.74 8.36
CA ARG A 422 -11.51 11.87 8.05
C ARG A 422 -11.81 11.83 6.55
N ASN A 423 -11.95 10.64 5.97
CA ASN A 423 -12.31 10.45 4.56
C ASN A 423 -11.27 10.95 3.53
N HIS A 424 -10.04 11.21 3.97
CA HIS A 424 -8.93 11.63 3.11
C HIS A 424 -7.84 10.54 2.99
N ALA A 425 -8.15 9.28 3.32
CA ALA A 425 -7.23 8.15 3.15
C ALA A 425 -6.61 8.06 1.75
N LEU A 426 -7.41 8.22 0.69
CA LEU A 426 -6.90 8.21 -0.68
C LEU A 426 -5.95 9.37 -0.97
N GLU A 427 -6.24 10.56 -0.47
CA GLU A 427 -5.37 11.73 -0.64
C GLU A 427 -4.06 11.56 0.11
N ALA A 428 -4.13 11.07 1.36
CA ALA A 428 -2.98 10.73 2.17
C ALA A 428 -2.09 9.72 1.43
N LEU A 429 -2.70 8.68 0.86
CA LEU A 429 -2.00 7.69 0.06
C LEU A 429 -1.40 8.31 -1.22
N ALA A 430 -2.14 9.15 -1.94
CA ALA A 430 -1.68 9.77 -3.17
C ALA A 430 -0.49 10.71 -2.93
N GLN A 431 -0.55 11.50 -1.86
CA GLN A 431 0.58 12.33 -1.41
C GLN A 431 1.75 11.49 -0.93
N ALA A 432 1.46 10.30 -0.41
CA ALA A 432 2.48 9.37 -0.05
C ALA A 432 3.03 8.58 -1.23
N ALA A 433 2.40 8.50 -2.41
CA ALA A 433 2.86 7.70 -3.56
C ALA A 433 3.86 8.47 -4.46
N PRO A 434 4.87 7.79 -5.07
CA PRO A 434 5.88 8.48 -5.86
C PRO A 434 5.22 9.14 -7.06
N GLN A 435 5.08 10.46 -7.03
CA GLN A 435 4.56 11.20 -8.16
C GLN A 435 5.66 11.37 -9.20
N THR A 436 5.58 10.63 -10.31
CA THR A 436 6.41 10.90 -11.49
C THR A 436 5.83 12.11 -12.22
N HIS A 437 6.10 13.33 -11.74
CA HIS A 437 5.82 14.52 -12.52
C HIS A 437 7.00 14.77 -13.47
N THR A 438 6.78 14.53 -14.76
CA THR A 438 7.54 15.18 -15.84
C THR A 438 7.05 16.61 -15.96
N HIS A 439 7.55 17.54 -15.14
CA HIS A 439 7.72 18.96 -15.47
C HIS A 439 8.62 19.61 -14.40
N GLU A 440 9.58 20.40 -14.86
CA GLU A 440 10.61 21.06 -14.06
C GLU A 440 9.99 21.96 -12.98
N GLY A 441 10.42 21.77 -11.72
CA GLY A 441 10.10 22.67 -10.61
C GLY A 441 9.76 21.95 -9.31
N LEU A 442 10.78 21.62 -8.50
CA LEU A 442 10.72 21.35 -7.04
C LEU A 442 9.40 20.74 -6.50
N GLY A 443 9.15 19.47 -6.83
CA GLY A 443 8.13 18.64 -6.18
C GLY A 443 8.77 17.45 -5.47
N LEU A 444 8.73 17.45 -4.13
CA LEU A 444 9.33 16.44 -3.26
C LEU A 444 8.62 15.07 -3.40
N LEU A 445 9.43 14.03 -3.59
CA LEU A 445 9.04 12.63 -3.78
C LEU A 445 8.65 11.99 -2.43
N VAL A 446 7.51 11.29 -2.36
CA VAL A 446 7.12 10.40 -1.25
C VAL A 446 6.65 9.08 -1.86
N PRO A 447 7.11 7.88 -1.41
CA PRO A 447 6.40 6.62 -1.72
C PRO A 447 5.81 5.82 -0.54
N LEU A 448 4.52 5.45 -0.67
CA LEU A 448 3.81 4.31 -0.09
C LEU A 448 3.48 3.39 -1.27
N HIS A 449 4.10 2.21 -1.36
CA HIS A 449 3.85 1.32 -2.49
C HIS A 449 2.71 0.35 -2.19
N LEU A 450 1.64 0.46 -2.98
CA LEU A 450 0.50 -0.44 -2.95
C LEU A 450 0.37 -1.25 -4.25
N ASP A 451 -0.14 -2.48 -4.14
CA ASP A 451 -0.43 -3.35 -5.29
C ASP A 451 -1.77 -2.98 -5.92
N PHE A 452 -1.81 -2.83 -7.24
CA PHE A 452 -3.06 -2.79 -8.00
C PHE A 452 -3.14 -4.07 -8.85
N ARG A 453 -4.02 -5.00 -8.49
CA ARG A 453 -4.30 -6.21 -9.30
C ARG A 453 -5.71 -6.19 -9.89
N ASP A 454 -5.75 -6.26 -11.23
CA ASP A 454 -6.73 -6.91 -12.10
C ASP A 454 -8.20 -6.99 -11.62
N ASN A 455 -8.85 -5.82 -11.57
CA ASN A 455 -10.21 -5.57 -12.08
C ASN A 455 -10.58 -4.11 -11.75
N LEU A 456 -9.75 -3.18 -12.22
CA LEU A 456 -10.17 -1.78 -12.25
C LEU A 456 -11.22 -1.68 -13.36
N ILE A 457 -12.51 -1.72 -13.01
CA ILE A 457 -13.57 -1.19 -13.87
C ILE A 457 -13.35 0.32 -13.92
N ILE A 458 -12.37 0.75 -14.74
CA ILE A 458 -12.10 2.15 -15.04
C ILE A 458 -13.17 2.60 -16.03
N LYS A 459 -14.35 2.93 -15.52
CA LYS A 459 -15.22 3.89 -16.19
C LYS A 459 -15.12 5.20 -15.42
N ASN A 460 -14.44 6.17 -16.04
CA ASN A 460 -14.45 7.60 -15.71
C ASN A 460 -13.41 8.13 -14.69
N ILE A 461 -12.12 8.02 -15.02
CA ILE A 461 -11.07 8.89 -14.42
C ILE A 461 -11.07 10.31 -15.04
N LYS A 462 -11.79 10.54 -16.14
CA LYS A 462 -11.81 11.87 -16.80
C LYS A 462 -12.52 12.99 -16.04
N ASN A 463 -13.27 12.69 -14.97
CA ASN A 463 -14.02 13.70 -14.20
C ASN A 463 -13.45 13.96 -12.79
N LEU A 464 -12.28 13.39 -12.45
CA LEU A 464 -11.68 13.55 -11.11
C LEU A 464 -10.70 14.74 -11.02
N MET A 465 -10.47 15.46 -12.12
CA MET A 465 -9.57 16.63 -12.19
C MET A 465 -10.24 17.87 -12.82
N SER A 466 -11.57 17.92 -12.82
CA SER A 466 -12.38 19.10 -13.13
C SER A 466 -13.33 19.35 -11.97
#